data_AF-A0AAE0Z9E5-F1
#
_entry.id   AF-A0AAE0Z9E5-F1
#
_cell.length_a   1.000
_cell.length_b   1.000
_cell.length_c   1.000
_cell.angle_alpha   90.00
_cell.angle_beta   90.00
_cell.angle_gamma   90.00
#
_symmetry.space_group_name_H-M   'P 1'
#
loop_
_entity.id
_entity.type
_entity.pdbx_description
1 polymer ?
#
loop_
_entity_poly.entity_id
_entity_poly.type
_entity_poly.pdbx_seq_one_letter_code
_entity_poly.pdbx_strand_id
1 'polypeptide(L)'
;MDHHNYARYASAYLVSLINLPHSHPGADDLLKNWGFSVSRSQVPASRTAVDLSIEQTVNRQAKSKGGIIVFSRNMPAYNRWCITRHTRAAYLNATLELVDMDKGDNSTHKEERPSKMQESETAVQHVYSAVNRFINPFDIDEKDSLICLSSGMKA
;
A
#
# COMPACT_ATOMS: atom_id res chain seq x y z
N MET A 1 23.28 1.87 3.27
CA MET A 1 22.90 2.59 4.51
C MET A 1 22.65 4.04 4.13
N ASP A 2 21.53 4.34 3.44
CA ASP A 2 21.16 5.69 2.97
C ASP A 2 19.76 6.05 3.49
N HIS A 3 19.58 5.99 4.80
CA HIS A 3 18.33 6.49 5.38
C HIS A 3 18.47 8.01 5.51
N HIS A 4 17.88 8.75 4.57
CA HIS A 4 17.76 10.19 4.70
C HIS A 4 17.07 10.51 6.03
N ASN A 5 17.75 11.26 6.89
CA ASN A 5 17.13 11.75 8.12
C ASN A 5 16.15 12.86 7.75
N TYR A 6 14.90 12.48 7.47
CA TYR A 6 13.82 13.41 7.13
C TYR A 6 13.56 14.44 8.24
N ALA A 7 13.87 14.11 9.51
CA ALA A 7 13.73 15.06 10.62
C ALA A 7 14.69 16.24 10.52
N ARG A 8 15.77 16.14 9.73
CA ARG A 8 16.70 17.25 9.48
C ARG A 8 16.02 18.50 8.93
N TYR A 9 14.96 18.31 8.13
CA TYR A 9 14.21 19.41 7.52
C TYR A 9 12.93 19.76 8.29
N ALA A 10 12.69 19.15 9.45
CA ALA A 10 11.46 19.36 10.21
C ALA A 10 11.25 20.82 10.63
N SER A 11 12.32 21.50 11.06
CA SER A 11 12.24 22.92 11.43
C SER A 11 11.90 23.82 10.24
N ALA A 12 12.55 23.62 9.10
CA ALA A 12 12.26 24.36 7.85
C ALA A 12 10.83 24.09 7.35
N TYR A 13 10.37 22.85 7.46
CA TYR A 13 9.01 22.46 7.13
C TYR A 13 7.98 23.12 8.06
N LEU A 14 8.25 23.14 9.38
CA LEU A 14 7.38 23.80 10.36
C LEU A 14 7.29 25.30 10.10
N VAL A 15 8.41 25.98 9.82
CA VAL A 15 8.40 27.40 9.45
C VAL A 15 7.53 27.65 8.21
N SER A 16 7.62 26.77 7.21
CA SER A 16 6.77 26.83 6.02
C SER A 16 5.28 26.69 6.35
N LEU A 17 4.93 25.77 7.26
CA LEU A 17 3.55 25.58 7.72
C LEU A 17 3.03 26.77 8.53
N ILE A 18 3.86 27.38 9.37
CA ILE A 18 3.49 28.58 10.13
C ILE A 18 3.26 29.77 9.18
N ASN A 19 4.05 29.87 8.10
CA ASN A 19 3.91 30.91 7.08
C ASN A 19 2.86 30.61 6.01
N LEU A 20 2.12 29.50 6.13
CA LEU A 20 1.14 29.06 5.15
C LEU A 20 0.03 30.10 4.89
N PRO A 21 -0.55 30.78 5.92
CA PRO A 21 -1.62 31.76 5.69
C PRO A 21 -1.19 32.96 4.82
N HIS A 22 0.09 33.32 4.88
CA HIS A 22 0.66 34.45 4.14
C HIS A 22 1.16 34.04 2.76
N SER A 23 1.82 32.87 2.66
CA SER A 23 2.40 32.38 1.41
C SER A 23 1.36 31.77 0.46
N HIS A 24 0.33 31.10 1.01
CA HIS A 24 -0.71 30.42 0.26
C HIS A 24 -2.09 30.62 0.93
N PRO A 25 -2.68 31.82 0.82
CA PRO A 25 -3.98 32.11 1.39
C PRO A 25 -5.04 31.07 1.00
N GLY A 26 -5.77 30.55 1.98
CA GLY A 26 -6.80 29.52 1.80
C GLY A 26 -6.31 28.07 1.87
N ALA A 27 -4.99 27.84 1.93
CA ALA A 27 -4.45 26.49 2.14
C ALA A 27 -4.83 25.93 3.52
N ASP A 28 -4.94 26.79 4.54
CA ASP A 28 -5.33 26.42 5.90
C ASP A 28 -6.73 25.79 5.92
N ASP A 29 -7.67 26.40 5.20
CA ASP A 29 -9.04 25.91 5.08
C ASP A 29 -9.09 24.61 4.26
N LEU A 30 -8.28 24.51 3.21
CA LEU A 30 -8.15 23.29 2.43
C LEU A 30 -7.64 22.13 3.30
N LEU A 31 -6.64 22.37 4.16
CA LEU A 31 -6.11 21.37 5.10
C LEU A 31 -7.15 20.97 6.16
N LYS A 32 -7.82 21.94 6.78
CA LYS A 32 -8.88 21.69 7.78
C LYS A 32 -10.04 20.88 7.18
N ASN A 33 -10.33 21.07 5.89
CA ASN A 33 -11.38 20.36 5.16
C ASN A 33 -10.89 19.08 4.47
N TRP A 34 -9.75 18.52 4.89
CA TRP A 34 -9.22 17.26 4.37
C TRP A 34 -8.91 17.27 2.87
N GLY A 35 -8.59 18.43 2.29
CA GLY A 35 -8.34 18.62 0.85
C GLY A 35 -7.10 17.88 0.31
N PHE A 36 -6.35 17.21 1.18
CA PHE A 36 -5.25 16.31 0.82
C PHE A 36 -5.69 14.84 0.71
N SER A 37 -6.99 14.55 0.88
CA SER A 37 -7.55 13.20 0.80
C SER A 37 -8.81 13.15 -0.04
N VAL A 38 -9.03 12.04 -0.74
CA VAL A 38 -10.19 11.82 -1.59
C VAL A 38 -10.88 10.51 -1.22
N SER A 39 -12.21 10.51 -1.31
CA SER A 39 -13.03 9.30 -1.19
C SER A 39 -13.51 8.88 -2.57
N ARG A 40 -13.33 7.61 -2.92
CA ARG A 40 -13.86 7.05 -4.17
C ARG A 40 -15.16 6.26 -3.98
N SER A 41 -15.47 5.87 -2.75
CA SER A 41 -16.70 5.18 -2.38
C SER A 41 -17.45 5.96 -1.29
N GLN A 42 -18.69 5.54 -1.04
CA GLN A 42 -19.53 6.05 0.05
C GLN A 42 -19.27 5.31 1.37
N VAL A 43 -18.27 4.42 1.42
CA VAL A 43 -17.96 3.63 2.61
C VAL A 43 -17.35 4.56 3.67
N PRO A 44 -17.83 4.54 4.93
CA PRO A 44 -17.23 5.29 6.01
C PRO A 44 -15.72 5.00 6.14
N ALA A 45 -14.93 6.03 6.47
CA ALA A 45 -13.47 5.92 6.65
C ALA A 45 -12.68 5.39 5.43
N SER A 46 -13.18 5.56 4.21
CA SER A 46 -12.50 5.11 2.97
C SER A 46 -11.65 6.18 2.27
N ARG A 47 -11.48 7.37 2.88
CA ARG A 47 -10.64 8.43 2.31
C ARG A 47 -9.18 8.01 2.27
N THR A 48 -8.53 8.26 1.14
CA THR A 48 -7.11 7.97 0.92
C THR A 48 -6.37 9.24 0.53
N ALA A 49 -5.05 9.28 0.76
CA ALA A 49 -4.23 10.39 0.31
C ALA A 49 -4.30 10.50 -1.22
N VAL A 50 -4.35 11.73 -1.75
CA VAL A 50 -4.52 12.00 -3.19
C VAL A 50 -3.53 11.23 -4.06
N ASP A 51 -2.26 11.15 -3.64
CA ASP A 51 -1.21 10.43 -4.36
C ASP A 51 -1.53 8.93 -4.50
N LEU A 52 -1.94 8.30 -3.39
CA LEU A 52 -2.34 6.90 -3.38
C LEU A 52 -3.56 6.65 -4.28
N SER A 53 -4.52 7.58 -4.28
CA SER A 53 -5.72 7.46 -5.11
C SER A 53 -5.39 7.56 -6.59
N ILE A 54 -4.46 8.44 -6.99
CA ILE A 54 -3.96 8.54 -8.37
C ILE A 54 -3.24 7.25 -8.76
N GLU A 55 -2.44 6.68 -7.86
CA GLU A 55 -1.75 5.40 -8.08
C GLU A 55 -2.73 4.24 -8.32
N GLN A 56 -3.80 4.18 -7.54
CA GLN A 56 -4.82 3.12 -7.65
C GLN A 56 -5.79 3.29 -8.82
N THR A 57 -5.85 4.48 -9.44
CA THR A 57 -6.79 4.82 -10.52
C THR A 57 -6.08 5.08 -11.85
N VAL A 58 -5.78 6.35 -12.14
CA VAL A 58 -5.23 6.83 -13.41
C VAL A 58 -3.92 6.14 -13.71
N ASN A 59 -3.03 6.00 -12.73
CA ASN A 59 -1.75 5.34 -12.96
C ASN A 59 -1.91 3.84 -13.10
N ARG A 60 -2.75 3.17 -12.30
CA ARG A 60 -3.05 1.74 -12.48
C ARG A 60 -3.54 1.43 -13.89
N GLN A 61 -4.43 2.27 -14.43
CA GLN A 61 -5.02 2.11 -15.76
C GLN A 61 -4.05 2.51 -16.88
N ALA A 62 -3.22 3.53 -16.65
CA ALA A 62 -2.25 4.02 -17.63
C ALA A 62 -0.91 3.25 -17.63
N LYS A 63 -0.56 2.56 -16.54
CA LYS A 63 0.63 1.70 -16.40
C LYS A 63 0.30 0.28 -16.89
N SER A 64 0.09 0.13 -18.19
CA SER A 64 -0.04 -1.18 -18.86
C SER A 64 1.34 -1.80 -19.15
N LYS A 65 1.37 -3.08 -19.59
CA LYS A 65 2.59 -3.67 -20.19
C LYS A 65 3.01 -2.80 -21.39
N GLY A 66 4.13 -2.09 -21.27
CA GLY A 66 4.60 -1.07 -22.24
C GLY A 66 4.47 0.39 -21.77
N GLY A 67 3.99 0.65 -20.55
CA GLY A 67 3.94 1.97 -19.93
C GLY A 67 5.30 2.51 -19.48
N ILE A 68 5.30 3.71 -18.92
CA ILE A 68 6.51 4.33 -18.38
C ILE A 68 6.96 3.57 -17.13
N ILE A 69 8.18 3.06 -17.18
CA ILE A 69 8.90 2.56 -16.03
C ILE A 69 9.57 3.73 -15.30
N VAL A 70 9.55 3.66 -13.96
CA VAL A 70 10.02 4.64 -12.96
C VAL A 70 10.97 5.73 -13.50
N PHE A 71 12.09 5.35 -14.08
CA PHE A 71 13.06 6.27 -14.69
C PHE A 71 13.07 6.13 -16.22
N SER A 72 12.20 6.90 -16.90
CA SER A 72 12.30 7.04 -18.36
C SER A 72 13.41 8.02 -18.72
N ARG A 73 14.39 7.57 -19.51
CA ARG A 73 15.43 8.43 -20.11
C ARG A 73 14.90 9.21 -21.32
N ASN A 74 13.67 8.92 -21.76
CA ASN A 74 13.01 9.61 -22.87
C ASN A 74 12.02 10.65 -22.32
N MET A 75 12.52 11.88 -22.14
CA MET A 75 11.73 12.99 -21.60
C MET A 75 10.52 13.38 -22.47
N PRO A 76 10.61 13.40 -23.82
CA PRO A 76 9.44 13.62 -24.66
C PRO A 76 8.33 12.58 -24.47
N ALA A 77 8.69 11.30 -24.33
CA ALA A 77 7.71 10.24 -24.06
C ALA A 77 7.08 10.38 -22.67
N TYR A 78 7.87 10.77 -21.67
CA TYR A 78 7.37 11.10 -20.34
C TYR A 78 6.34 12.22 -20.36
N ASN A 79 6.67 13.35 -20.98
CA ASN A 79 5.76 14.48 -21.09
C ASN A 79 4.46 14.11 -21.80
N ARG A 80 4.54 13.37 -22.93
CA ARG A 80 3.34 12.87 -23.61
C ARG A 80 2.50 11.98 -22.72
N TRP A 81 3.11 11.10 -21.93
CA TRP A 81 2.38 10.24 -21.00
C TRP A 81 1.72 11.05 -19.88
N CYS A 82 2.41 12.02 -19.27
CA CYS A 82 1.84 12.91 -18.25
C CYS A 82 0.60 13.65 -18.77
N ILE A 83 0.65 14.12 -20.02
CA ILE A 83 -0.46 14.84 -20.65
C ILE A 83 -1.60 13.89 -21.03
N THR A 84 -1.32 12.68 -21.52
CA THR A 84 -2.35 11.79 -22.10
C THR A 84 -2.87 10.71 -21.15
N ARG A 85 -2.22 10.45 -20.01
CA ARG A 85 -2.55 9.32 -19.13
C ARG A 85 -4.00 9.33 -18.63
N HIS A 86 -4.53 10.51 -18.33
CA HIS A 86 -5.89 10.66 -17.82
C HIS A 86 -6.94 10.35 -18.90
N THR A 87 -6.71 10.80 -20.13
CA THR A 87 -7.56 10.48 -21.30
C THR A 87 -7.54 8.99 -21.61
N ARG A 88 -6.35 8.36 -21.55
CA ARG A 88 -6.21 6.91 -21.75
C ARG A 88 -6.96 6.10 -20.69
N ALA A 89 -6.88 6.53 -19.43
CA ALA A 89 -7.64 5.95 -18.34
C ALA A 89 -9.16 6.09 -18.57
N ALA A 90 -9.62 7.26 -19.02
CA ALA A 90 -11.04 7.50 -19.34
C ALA A 90 -11.56 6.56 -20.45
N TYR A 91 -10.81 6.39 -21.54
CA TYR A 91 -11.20 5.46 -22.61
C TYR A 91 -11.23 4.01 -22.15
N LEU A 92 -10.28 3.60 -21.31
CA LEU A 92 -10.29 2.25 -20.75
C LEU A 92 -11.54 2.04 -19.89
N ASN A 93 -11.90 3.00 -19.03
CA ASN A 93 -13.11 2.91 -18.21
C ASN A 93 -14.38 2.81 -19.07
N ALA A 94 -14.53 3.67 -20.07
CA ALA A 94 -15.67 3.62 -20.98
C ALA A 94 -15.75 2.28 -21.73
N THR A 95 -14.60 1.69 -22.07
CA THR A 95 -14.55 0.37 -22.70
C THR A 95 -15.00 -0.72 -21.74
N LEU A 96 -14.52 -0.70 -20.48
CA LEU A 96 -14.90 -1.66 -19.44
C LEU A 96 -16.39 -1.58 -19.10
N GLU A 97 -16.93 -0.36 -19.05
CA GLU A 97 -18.37 -0.11 -18.86
C GLU A 97 -19.19 -0.70 -20.03
N LEU A 98 -18.76 -0.47 -21.27
CA LEU A 98 -19.43 -0.99 -22.46
C LEU A 98 -19.45 -2.53 -22.52
N VAL A 99 -18.44 -3.20 -21.96
CA VAL A 99 -18.38 -4.67 -21.92
C VAL A 99 -18.89 -5.29 -20.60
N ASP A 100 -19.56 -4.49 -19.75
CA ASP A 100 -20.07 -4.91 -18.43
C ASP A 100 -18.99 -5.54 -17.53
N MET A 101 -17.76 -5.05 -17.66
CA MET A 101 -16.63 -5.44 -16.80
C MET A 101 -16.34 -4.41 -15.71
N ASP A 102 -17.11 -3.32 -15.65
CA ASP A 102 -17.04 -2.35 -14.55
C ASP A 102 -17.71 -2.92 -13.30
N LYS A 103 -16.95 -3.71 -12.55
CA LYS A 103 -17.30 -4.06 -11.18
C LYS A 103 -16.95 -2.84 -10.35
N GLY A 104 -17.92 -1.97 -10.09
CA GLY A 104 -17.71 -0.78 -9.24
C GLY A 104 -16.96 -1.10 -7.94
N ASP A 105 -16.45 -0.08 -7.26
CA ASP A 105 -15.61 -0.19 -6.04
C ASP A 105 -16.27 -0.95 -4.86
N ASN A 106 -17.50 -1.45 -5.02
CA ASN A 106 -18.22 -2.34 -4.10
C ASN A 106 -17.71 -3.78 -4.05
N SER A 107 -16.58 -4.12 -4.69
CA SER A 107 -15.98 -5.43 -4.49
C SER A 107 -15.43 -5.54 -3.06
N THR A 108 -15.83 -6.58 -2.33
CA THR A 108 -15.29 -6.99 -1.03
C THR A 108 -13.77 -6.81 -1.02
N HIS A 109 -13.21 -6.30 0.10
CA HIS A 109 -11.79 -5.98 0.17
C HIS A 109 -10.96 -7.18 -0.25
N LYS A 110 -9.85 -6.96 -0.99
CA LYS A 110 -9.07 -8.05 -1.59
C LYS A 110 -8.61 -9.12 -0.58
N GLU A 111 -8.41 -8.73 0.67
CA GLU A 111 -8.00 -9.60 1.78
C GLU A 111 -9.18 -10.38 2.38
N GLU A 112 -10.42 -9.90 2.21
CA GLU A 112 -11.65 -10.58 2.65
C GLU A 112 -12.13 -11.62 1.62
N ARG A 113 -11.34 -11.86 0.58
CA ARG A 113 -11.64 -12.92 -0.40
C ARG A 113 -11.46 -14.28 0.29
N PRO A 114 -12.37 -15.24 0.08
CA PRO A 114 -12.27 -16.57 0.71
C PRO A 114 -10.92 -17.25 0.49
N SER A 115 -10.32 -17.10 -0.70
CA SER A 115 -8.99 -17.64 -0.99
C SER A 115 -7.87 -17.00 -0.17
N LYS A 116 -7.97 -15.69 0.13
CA LYS A 116 -6.99 -14.97 0.95
C LYS A 116 -7.15 -15.28 2.43
N MET A 117 -8.38 -15.43 2.89
CA MET A 117 -8.66 -15.93 4.24
C MET A 117 -8.06 -17.33 4.44
N GLN A 118 -8.32 -18.26 3.50
CA GLN A 118 -7.78 -19.62 3.57
C GLN A 118 -6.24 -19.66 3.54
N GLU A 119 -5.60 -18.82 2.71
CA GLU A 119 -4.15 -18.67 2.67
C GLU A 119 -3.60 -18.19 4.03
N SER A 120 -4.26 -17.19 4.63
CA SER A 120 -3.90 -16.67 5.96
C SER A 120 -4.08 -17.74 7.05
N GLU A 121 -5.20 -18.46 7.05
CA GLU A 121 -5.48 -19.55 8.00
C GLU A 121 -4.44 -20.66 7.88
N THR A 122 -4.08 -21.04 6.64
CA THR A 122 -3.05 -22.05 6.39
C THR A 122 -1.69 -21.59 6.93
N ALA A 123 -1.32 -20.33 6.74
CA ALA A 123 -0.08 -19.77 7.27
C ALA A 123 -0.05 -19.79 8.80
N VAL A 124 -1.16 -19.43 9.46
CA VAL A 124 -1.30 -19.53 10.92
C VAL A 124 -1.15 -20.98 11.37
N GLN A 125 -1.76 -21.93 10.67
CA GLN A 125 -1.64 -23.35 10.99
C GLN A 125 -0.21 -23.88 10.84
N HIS A 126 0.55 -23.38 9.87
CA HIS A 126 1.97 -23.69 9.74
C HIS A 126 2.78 -23.17 10.93
N VAL A 127 2.53 -21.95 11.39
CA VAL A 127 3.20 -21.40 12.59
C VAL A 127 2.84 -22.23 13.82
N TYR A 128 1.55 -22.53 14.00
CA TYR A 128 1.07 -23.33 15.13
C TYR A 128 1.70 -24.73 15.15
N SER A 129 1.75 -25.40 14.00
CA SER A 129 2.39 -26.72 13.87
C SER A 129 3.91 -26.67 14.09
N ALA A 130 4.59 -25.61 13.65
CA ALA A 130 6.01 -25.42 13.93
C ALA A 130 6.29 -25.25 15.43
N VAL A 131 5.49 -24.43 16.11
CA VAL A 131 5.63 -24.20 17.56
C VAL A 131 5.37 -25.47 18.35
N ASN A 132 4.29 -26.20 18.05
CA ASN A 132 3.96 -27.45 18.74
C ASN A 132 4.90 -28.61 18.43
N ARG A 133 5.66 -28.52 17.34
CA ARG A 133 6.70 -29.51 17.03
C ARG A 133 7.96 -29.31 17.87
N PHE A 134 8.16 -28.12 18.46
CA PHE A 134 9.27 -27.92 19.38
C PHE A 134 9.05 -28.70 20.67
N ILE A 135 10.12 -29.33 21.14
CA ILE A 135 10.13 -29.95 22.46
C ILE A 135 10.01 -28.83 23.50
N ASN A 136 9.08 -29.00 24.44
CA ASN A 136 8.97 -28.10 25.58
C ASN A 136 10.20 -28.28 26.49
N PRO A 137 11.09 -27.29 26.60
CA PRO A 137 12.32 -27.44 27.38
C PRO A 137 12.09 -27.49 28.90
N PHE A 138 10.85 -27.21 29.36
CA PHE A 138 10.47 -27.22 30.77
C PHE A 138 9.70 -28.48 31.19
N ASP A 139 9.43 -29.38 30.25
CA ASP A 139 8.65 -30.61 30.44
C ASP A 139 9.44 -31.81 29.88
N ILE A 140 10.66 -32.00 30.40
CA ILE A 140 11.57 -33.07 30.01
C ILE A 140 11.80 -33.99 31.21
N ASP A 141 11.32 -35.24 31.11
CA ASP A 141 11.56 -36.29 32.11
C ASP A 141 13.01 -36.79 32.11
N GLU A 142 13.69 -36.73 30.97
CA GLU A 142 15.08 -37.19 30.80
C GLU A 142 16.10 -36.09 31.14
N LYS A 143 16.53 -36.02 32.40
CA LYS A 143 17.55 -35.06 32.90
C LYS A 143 18.98 -35.29 32.35
N ASP A 144 19.27 -36.47 31.80
CA ASP A 144 20.62 -36.86 31.39
C ASP A 144 20.89 -36.73 29.87
N SER A 145 19.89 -36.32 29.07
CA SER A 145 20.09 -36.12 27.63
C SER A 145 20.32 -34.64 27.29
N LEU A 146 21.40 -34.34 26.56
CA LEU A 146 21.63 -33.00 26.03
C LEU A 146 20.70 -32.78 24.83
N ILE A 147 19.86 -31.75 24.90
CA ILE A 147 18.97 -31.35 23.81
C ILE A 147 19.49 -30.04 23.22
N CYS A 148 19.58 -29.99 21.90
CA CYS A 148 19.94 -28.77 21.19
C CYS A 148 18.81 -27.74 21.30
N LEU A 149 19.06 -26.60 21.95
CA LEU A 149 18.06 -25.54 22.18
C LEU A 149 17.50 -24.93 20.89
N SER A 150 18.24 -24.95 19.78
CA SER A 150 17.79 -24.37 18.52
C SER A 150 16.95 -25.34 17.67
N SER A 151 17.10 -26.65 17.84
CA SER A 151 16.38 -27.65 17.03
C SER A 151 15.40 -28.51 17.84
N GLY A 152 15.49 -28.51 19.17
CA GLY A 152 14.72 -29.40 20.02
C GLY A 152 15.01 -30.88 19.75
N MET A 153 16.18 -31.22 19.22
CA MET A 153 16.59 -32.62 18.98
C MET A 153 17.67 -33.05 19.96
N LYS A 154 17.72 -34.34 20.31
CA LYS A 154 18.82 -34.93 21.09
C LYS A 154 20.15 -34.70 20.35
N ALA A 155 21.18 -34.30 21.10
CA ALA A 155 22.53 -34.04 20.60
C ALA A 155 23.26 -35.32 20.15
#